data_AF-A0A535UQQ1-F1
#
_entry.id   AF-A0A535UQQ1-F1
#
_cell.length_a   1.000
_cell.length_b   1.000
_cell.length_c   1.000
_cell.angle_alpha   90.00
_cell.angle_beta   90.00
_cell.angle_gamma   90.00
#
_symmetry.space_group_name_H-M   'P 1'
#
loop_
_entity.id
_entity.type
_entity.pdbx_description
1 polymer ?
#
loop_
_entity_poly.entity_id
_entity_poly.type
_entity_poly.pdbx_seq_one_letter_code
_entity_poly.pdbx_strand_id
1 'polypeptide(L)' 'MPDGKFTTQSKVRDVLTTLGGQGQELLLKHGYDIGEGFVDVLSQYQTLQHAAETERLRDLDRLLTELNAGR' A
#
# COMPACT_ATOMS: atom_id res chain seq x y z
N MET A 1 7.46 -19.35 -4.72
CA MET A 1 7.00 -17.96 -4.90
C MET A 1 8.20 -17.09 -4.58
N PRO A 2 8.81 -16.39 -5.55
CA PRO A 2 10.03 -15.65 -5.28
C PRO A 2 9.68 -14.43 -4.41
N ASP A 3 10.19 -14.50 -3.18
CA ASP A 3 10.52 -13.43 -2.24
C ASP A 3 9.36 -12.53 -1.80
N GLY A 4 9.03 -12.54 -0.50
CA GLY A 4 7.98 -11.71 0.12
C GLY A 4 8.26 -10.21 0.12
N LYS A 5 8.78 -9.66 -0.98
CA LYS A 5 8.98 -8.24 -1.17
C LYS A 5 7.72 -7.61 -1.75
N PHE A 6 7.38 -6.44 -1.23
CA PHE A 6 6.31 -5.63 -1.83
C PHE A 6 6.83 -5.01 -3.12
N THR A 7 5.99 -5.04 -4.16
CA THR A 7 6.29 -4.46 -5.48
C THR A 7 5.16 -3.52 -5.89
N THR A 8 5.32 -2.76 -6.97
CA THR A 8 4.27 -1.89 -7.52
C THR A 8 2.99 -2.67 -7.86
N GLN A 9 3.12 -3.96 -8.17
CA GLN A 9 2.01 -4.87 -8.48
C GLN A 9 1.36 -5.50 -7.23
N SER A 10 1.98 -5.34 -6.05
CA SER A 10 1.37 -5.76 -4.79
C SER A 10 0.09 -5.00 -4.55
N LYS A 11 -0.92 -5.70 -4.02
CA LYS A 11 -2.21 -5.10 -3.67
C LYS A 11 -2.09 -4.39 -2.34
N VAL A 12 -2.84 -3.29 -2.18
CA VAL A 12 -2.94 -2.57 -0.90
C VAL A 12 -3.39 -3.53 0.22
N ARG A 13 -4.36 -4.41 -0.07
CA ARG A 13 -4.81 -5.44 0.89
C ARG A 13 -3.67 -6.35 1.36
N ASP A 14 -2.71 -6.68 0.49
CA ASP A 14 -1.61 -7.58 0.82
C ASP A 14 -0.66 -6.93 1.84
N VAL A 15 -0.39 -5.63 1.66
CA VAL A 15 0.35 -4.78 2.61
C VAL A 15 -0.35 -4.78 3.96
N LEU A 16 -1.66 -4.51 3.99
CA LEU A 16 -2.45 -4.50 5.22
C LEU A 16 -2.54 -5.87 5.89
N THR A 17 -2.67 -6.94 5.11
CA THR A 17 -2.76 -8.31 5.64
C THR A 17 -1.42 -8.75 6.23
N THR A 18 -0.31 -8.34 5.62
CA THR A 18 1.04 -8.76 6.03
C THR A 18 1.60 -7.91 7.17
N LEU A 19 1.42 -6.59 7.11
CA LEU A 19 1.99 -5.64 8.08
C LEU A 19 0.97 -5.09 9.09
N GLY A 20 -0.33 -5.34 8.88
CA GLY A 20 -1.39 -4.86 9.77
C GLY A 20 -1.38 -3.33 9.90
N GLY A 21 -1.45 -2.86 11.15
CA GLY A 21 -1.45 -1.43 11.49
C GLY A 21 -0.21 -0.66 10.99
N GLN A 22 0.95 -1.31 10.93
CA GLN A 22 2.17 -0.65 10.44
C GLN A 22 2.08 -0.33 8.94
N GLY A 23 1.44 -1.21 8.16
CA GLY A 23 1.18 -0.97 6.74
C GLY A 23 0.21 0.20 6.53
N GLN A 24 -0.81 0.30 7.39
CA GLN A 24 -1.77 1.41 7.37
C GLN A 24 -1.10 2.75 7.70
N GLU A 25 -0.26 2.82 8.74
CA GLU A 25 0.47 4.04 9.09
C GLU A 25 1.42 4.49 7.98
N LEU A 26 2.12 3.55 7.34
CA LEU A 26 2.98 3.86 6.20
C LEU A 26 2.17 4.42 5.02
N LEU A 27 1.07 3.75 4.64
CA LEU A 27 0.21 4.22 3.57
C LEU A 27 -0.32 5.64 3.85
N LEU A 28 -0.78 5.90 5.08
CA LEU A 28 -1.24 7.22 5.52
C LEU A 28 -0.13 8.28 5.43
N LYS A 29 1.09 7.95 5.88
CA LYS A 29 2.27 8.83 5.79
C LYS A 29 2.62 9.20 4.35
N HIS A 30 2.36 8.30 3.40
CA HIS A 30 2.54 8.50 1.96
C HIS A 30 1.28 9.09 1.28
N GLY A 31 0.30 9.56 2.06
CA GLY A 31 -0.89 10.27 1.59
C GLY A 31 -2.04 9.36 1.16
N TYR A 32 -1.89 8.05 1.31
CA TYR A 32 -2.93 7.06 1.00
C TYR A 32 -3.80 6.82 2.23
N ASP A 33 -4.92 7.53 2.29
CA ASP A 33 -5.94 7.35 3.33
C ASP A 33 -6.82 6.14 2.98
N ILE A 34 -6.85 5.17 3.90
CA ILE A 34 -7.61 3.90 3.80
C ILE A 34 -8.95 4.06 4.55
N GLY A 35 -9.52 5.27 4.56
CA GLY A 35 -10.60 5.68 5.45
C GLY A 35 -11.74 4.64 5.60
N GLU A 36 -12.48 4.70 6.70
CA GLU A 36 -13.51 3.70 7.09
C GLU A 36 -14.78 3.66 6.18
N GLY A 37 -14.66 3.91 4.87
CA GLY A 37 -15.77 4.03 3.92
C GLY A 37 -15.85 2.94 2.84
N PHE A 38 -17.04 2.74 2.26
CA PHE A 38 -17.34 1.71 1.26
C PHE A 38 -16.54 1.85 -0.07
N VAL A 39 -16.09 3.08 -0.39
CA VAL A 39 -15.20 3.37 -1.54
C VAL A 39 -13.80 2.78 -1.33
N ASP A 40 -13.45 2.49 -0.09
CA ASP A 40 -12.14 2.01 0.33
C ASP A 40 -11.96 0.50 0.08
N VAL A 41 -13.04 -0.28 0.21
CA VAL A 41 -13.02 -1.74 0.03
C VAL A 41 -12.59 -2.13 -1.39
N LEU A 42 -13.03 -1.40 -2.42
CA LEU A 42 -12.60 -1.62 -3.80
C LEU A 42 -11.16 -1.12 -4.03
N SER A 43 -10.79 -0.04 -3.34
CA SER A 43 -9.45 0.54 -3.35
C SER A 43 -8.40 -0.37 -2.65
N GLN A 44 -8.83 -1.40 -1.91
CA GLN A 44 -7.91 -2.40 -1.35
C GLN A 44 -7.52 -3.49 -2.35
N TYR A 45 -8.33 -3.71 -3.40
CA TYR A 45 -8.04 -4.71 -4.43
C TYR A 45 -7.16 -4.19 -5.57
N GLN A 46 -7.01 -2.87 -5.70
CA GLN A 46 -6.07 -2.24 -6.63
C GLN A 46 -4.62 -2.42 -6.17
N THR A 47 -3.72 -2.30 -7.14
CA THR A 47 -2.27 -2.36 -6.92
C THR A 47 -1.75 -1.03 -6.39
N LEU A 48 -0.60 -1.06 -5.73
CA LEU A 48 0.09 0.15 -5.27
C LEU A 48 0.41 1.10 -6.44
N GLN A 49 0.70 0.55 -7.63
CA GLN A 49 0.85 1.34 -8.85
C GLN A 49 -0.42 2.12 -9.20
N HIS A 50 -1.58 1.47 -9.21
CA HIS A 50 -2.85 2.13 -9.50
C HIS A 50 -3.18 3.22 -8.49
N ALA A 51 -2.85 3.02 -7.22
CA ALA A 51 -2.99 4.04 -6.18
C ALA A 51 -2.12 5.28 -6.46
N ALA A 52 -0.91 5.08 -7.00
CA ALA A 52 -0.03 6.17 -7.40
C ALA A 52 -0.51 6.88 -8.68
N GLU A 53 -0.98 6.12 -9.67
CA GLU A 53 -1.54 6.65 -10.93
C GLU A 53 -2.82 7.46 -10.71
N THR A 54 -3.58 7.17 -9.65
CA THR A 54 -4.77 7.94 -9.26
C THR A 54 -4.46 9.15 -8.37
N GLU A 55 -3.18 9.51 -8.22
CA GLU A 55 -2.67 10.57 -7.34
C GLU A 55 -3.05 10.42 -5.85
N ARG A 56 -3.57 9.26 -5.46
CA ARG A 56 -3.94 8.95 -4.07
C ARG A 56 -2.76 8.46 -3.24
N LEU A 57 -1.71 7.97 -3.88
CA LEU A 57 -0.47 7.58 -3.22
C LEU A 57 0.66 8.45 -3.74
N ARG A 58 1.36 9.12 -2.83
CA ARG A 58 2.58 9.84 -3.15
C ARG A 58 3.78 8.94 -2.91
N ASP A 59 4.84 9.18 -3.68
CA ASP A 59 6.14 8.56 -3.46
C ASP A 59 6.10 7.01 -3.38
N LEU A 60 5.46 6.36 -4.36
CA LEU A 60 5.34 4.89 -4.44
C LEU A 60 6.68 4.17 -4.25
N ASP A 61 7.75 4.66 -4.87
CA ASP A 61 9.09 4.09 -4.76
C ASP A 61 9.63 4.13 -3.31
N ARG A 62 9.35 5.23 -2.61
CA ARG A 62 9.73 5.41 -1.21
C ARG A 62 8.88 4.54 -0.30
N LEU A 63 7.58 4.43 -0.56
CA LEU A 63 6.71 3.50 0.16
C LEU A 63 7.24 2.08 0.04
N LEU A 64 7.56 1.61 -1.17
CA LEU A 64 8.10 0.26 -1.39
C LEU A 64 9.41 0.05 -0.65
N THR A 65 10.29 1.05 -0.64
CA THR A 65 11.53 1.00 0.15
C THR A 65 11.24 0.85 1.64
N GLU A 66 10.34 1.66 2.23
CA GLU A 66 10.00 1.56 3.66
C GLU A 66 9.28 0.24 3.99
N LEU A 67 8.36 -0.21 3.13
CA LEU A 67 7.65 -1.49 3.27
C LEU A 67 8.60 -2.70 3.25
N ASN A 68 9.65 -2.64 2.43
CA ASN A 68 10.66 -3.70 2.35
C ASN A 68 11.79 -3.56 3.37
N ALA A 69 12.02 -2.36 3.94
CA ALA A 69 13.04 -2.11 4.95
C ALA A 69 12.61 -2.53 6.37
N GLY A 70 11.30 -2.56 6.65
CA GLY A 70 10.74 -3.00 7.93
C GLY A 70 10.55 -4.52 8.06
N ARG A 71 11.10 -5.31 7.15
CA ARG A 71 11.00 -6.78 7.09
C ARG A 71 12.36 -7.42 7.31
#